data_AF-A0A7X6DEA6-F1
#
_entry.id   AF-A0A7X6DEA6-F1
#
_cell.length_a   1.000
_cell.length_b   1.000
_cell.length_c   1.000
_cell.angle_alpha   90.00
_cell.angle_beta   90.00
_cell.angle_gamma   90.00
#
_symmetry.space_group_name_H-M   'P 1'
#
loop_
_entity.id
_entity.type
_entity.pdbx_description
1 polymer ?
#
loop_
_entity_poly.entity_id
_entity_poly.type
_entity_poly.pdbx_seq_one_letter_code
_entity_poly.pdbx_strand_id
1 'polypeptide(L)'
;MDQGLHPLAAGDHPPALAPPPLVLRRTERALGVLAALALVGIVLLTCVDVVGRYLLNRPLTGAFELSEMAMGALVFASLPLVTLRRQQVTVDLLDWLVPASWRTAQDAAASLVAALCVGVVAWRLWVKAAEMLANGETTAVLKIPMYPLVHAMALLSFLTAVVILAMAWTDTRSRIGRP
;
A
#
# COMPACT_ATOMS: atom_id res chain seq x y z
N MET A 1 47.46 28.48 5.91
CA MET A 1 46.41 29.02 5.02
C MET A 1 45.73 27.81 4.37
N ASP A 2 45.19 26.88 5.15
CA ASP A 2 43.86 26.96 5.80
C ASP A 2 42.76 27.31 4.79
N GLN A 3 42.54 26.41 3.83
CA GLN A 3 41.36 26.43 2.97
C GLN A 3 40.24 25.69 3.71
N GLY A 4 39.23 26.48 4.06
CA GLY A 4 38.09 26.12 4.89
C GLY A 4 37.48 24.76 4.57
N LEU A 5 37.44 23.94 5.62
CA LEU A 5 36.40 22.95 5.84
C LEU A 5 35.03 23.60 5.51
N HIS A 6 34.43 23.17 4.41
CA HIS A 6 33.01 23.35 4.18
C HIS A 6 32.30 22.71 5.37
N PRO A 7 31.60 23.46 6.24
CA PRO A 7 30.84 22.84 7.31
C PRO A 7 29.77 22.01 6.62
N LEU A 8 29.83 20.69 6.83
CA LEU A 8 28.72 19.77 6.56
C LEU A 8 27.50 20.40 7.20
N ALA A 9 26.60 20.93 6.38
CA ALA A 9 25.35 21.50 6.81
C ALA A 9 24.71 20.49 7.76
N ALA A 10 24.68 20.86 9.03
CA ALA A 10 24.05 20.13 10.10
C ALA A 10 22.67 19.72 9.61
N GLY A 11 22.40 18.41 9.66
CA GLY A 11 21.24 17.79 9.03
C GLY A 11 19.98 18.62 9.16
N ASP A 12 19.44 18.99 8.00
CA ASP A 12 18.07 19.41 7.81
C ASP A 12 17.17 18.20 8.16
N HIS A 13 17.11 17.84 9.44
CA HIS A 13 16.07 16.98 9.94
C HIS A 13 14.77 17.74 9.70
N PRO A 14 13.86 17.24 8.84
CA PRO A 14 12.57 17.89 8.68
C PRO A 14 11.96 18.06 10.08
N PRO A 15 11.36 19.22 10.38
CA PRO A 15 10.79 19.48 11.70
C PRO A 15 9.91 18.29 12.09
N ALA A 16 10.11 17.77 13.29
CA ALA A 16 9.38 16.60 13.80
C ALA A 16 7.88 16.77 13.50
N LEU A 17 7.42 16.09 12.44
CA LEU A 17 6.03 16.14 12.00
C LEU A 17 5.18 15.76 13.21
N ALA A 18 4.17 16.59 13.51
CA ALA A 18 3.26 16.34 14.62
C ALA A 18 2.79 14.87 14.58
N PRO A 19 2.77 14.16 15.71
CA PRO A 19 2.46 12.74 15.72
C PRO A 19 1.10 12.52 15.03
N PRO A 20 1.02 11.61 14.05
CA PRO A 20 -0.23 11.36 13.36
C PRO A 20 -1.32 10.94 14.36
N PRO A 21 -2.59 11.23 14.07
CA PRO A 21 -3.68 10.90 14.99
C PRO A 21 -3.66 9.41 15.35
N LEU A 22 -4.02 9.08 16.60
CA LEU A 22 -3.91 7.72 17.14
C LEU A 22 -4.58 6.63 16.27
N VAL A 23 -5.67 6.99 15.58
CA VAL A 23 -6.37 6.12 14.63
C VAL A 23 -5.45 5.69 13.49
N LEU A 24 -4.69 6.62 12.94
CA LEU A 24 -3.77 6.38 11.83
C LEU A 24 -2.64 5.42 12.24
N ARG A 25 -2.10 5.60 13.45
CA ARG A 25 -1.09 4.69 14.04
C ARG A 25 -1.62 3.27 14.27
N ARG A 26 -2.88 3.14 14.70
CA ARG A 26 -3.51 1.81 14.88
C ARG A 26 -3.71 1.12 13.53
N THR A 27 -4.21 1.84 12.54
CA THR A 27 -4.36 1.33 11.16
C THR A 27 -3.02 0.90 10.58
N GLU A 28 -1.97 1.72 10.72
CA GLU A 28 -0.62 1.38 10.27
C GLU A 28 -0.10 0.09 10.92
N ARG A 29 -0.23 -0.05 12.25
CA ARG A 29 0.19 -1.27 12.95
C ARG A 29 -0.60 -2.50 12.50
N ALA A 30 -1.92 -2.38 12.36
CA ALA A 30 -2.77 -3.48 11.93
C ALA A 30 -2.39 -3.96 10.51
N LEU A 31 -2.21 -3.03 9.58
CA LEU A 31 -1.77 -3.32 8.21
C LEU A 31 -0.35 -3.92 8.19
N GLY A 32 0.55 -3.39 9.01
CA GLY A 32 1.92 -3.91 9.16
C GLY A 32 1.96 -5.35 9.69
N VAL A 33 1.16 -5.66 10.70
CA VAL A 33 1.02 -7.04 11.21
C VAL A 33 0.44 -7.95 10.15
N LEU A 34 -0.60 -7.51 9.44
CA LEU A 34 -1.24 -8.31 8.39
C LEU A 34 -0.27 -8.61 7.24
N ALA A 35 0.50 -7.61 6.78
CA ALA A 35 1.54 -7.80 5.77
C ALA A 35 2.67 -8.73 6.26
N ALA A 36 3.12 -8.56 7.49
CA ALA A 36 4.15 -9.44 8.07
C ALA A 36 3.66 -10.90 8.17
N LEU A 37 2.42 -11.13 8.59
CA LEU A 37 1.83 -12.46 8.67
C LEU A 37 1.68 -13.10 7.28
N ALA A 38 1.24 -12.33 6.27
CA ALA A 38 1.16 -12.82 4.89
C ALA A 38 2.54 -13.21 4.35
N LEU A 39 3.57 -12.38 4.61
CA LEU A 39 4.95 -12.66 4.20
C LEU A 39 5.50 -13.92 4.88
N VAL A 40 5.34 -14.03 6.20
CA VAL A 40 5.75 -15.23 6.95
C VAL A 40 5.01 -16.46 6.43
N GLY A 41 3.71 -16.34 6.13
CA GLY A 41 2.91 -17.41 5.53
C GLY A 41 3.48 -17.90 4.20
N ILE A 42 3.84 -16.99 3.28
CA ILE A 42 4.46 -17.34 2.00
C ILE A 42 5.80 -18.04 2.23
N VAL A 43 6.66 -17.53 3.11
CA VAL A 43 7.97 -18.15 3.39
C VAL A 43 7.79 -19.57 3.92
N LEU A 44 6.91 -19.77 4.91
CA LEU A 44 6.63 -21.09 5.48
C LEU A 44 6.07 -22.04 4.43
N LEU A 45 5.12 -21.57 3.61
CA LEU A 45 4.56 -22.34 2.49
C LEU A 45 5.66 -22.78 1.52
N THR A 46 6.57 -21.88 1.17
CA THR A 46 7.69 -22.17 0.26
C THR A 46 8.64 -23.19 0.90
N CYS A 47 8.95 -23.06 2.19
CA CYS A 47 9.77 -24.03 2.91
C CYS A 47 9.12 -25.42 2.94
N VAL A 48 7.82 -25.51 3.21
CA VAL A 48 7.08 -26.78 3.22
C VAL A 48 7.06 -27.41 1.83
N ASP A 49 6.83 -26.62 0.78
CA ASP A 49 6.85 -27.12 -0.61
C ASP A 49 8.23 -27.67 -1.01
N VAL A 50 9.30 -26.94 -0.67
CA VAL A 50 10.69 -27.37 -0.91
C VAL A 50 10.98 -28.66 -0.13
N VAL A 51 10.71 -28.69 1.17
CA VAL A 51 10.95 -29.87 2.01
C VAL A 51 10.15 -31.08 1.51
N GLY A 52 8.88 -30.90 1.16
CA GLY A 52 8.04 -31.97 0.60
C GLY A 52 8.57 -32.50 -0.73
N ARG A 53 9.05 -31.62 -1.61
CA ARG A 53 9.65 -32.00 -2.89
C ARG A 53 10.95 -32.79 -2.71
N TYR A 54 11.84 -32.34 -1.83
CA TYR A 54 13.17 -32.96 -1.69
C TYR A 54 13.21 -34.17 -0.75
N LEU A 55 12.45 -34.16 0.36
CA LEU A 55 12.50 -35.26 1.35
C LEU A 55 11.42 -36.32 1.09
N LEU A 56 10.25 -35.92 0.60
CA LEU A 56 9.09 -36.81 0.46
C LEU A 56 8.77 -37.16 -0.99
N ASN A 57 9.51 -36.59 -1.95
CA ASN A 57 9.28 -36.69 -3.40
C ASN A 57 7.82 -36.39 -3.79
N ARG A 58 7.14 -35.56 -2.99
CA ARG A 58 5.74 -35.19 -3.11
C ARG A 58 5.63 -33.68 -2.88
N PRO A 59 5.59 -32.86 -3.94
CA PRO A 59 5.41 -31.42 -3.79
C PRO A 59 4.05 -31.11 -3.16
N LEU A 60 3.94 -29.95 -2.54
CA LEU A 60 2.68 -29.56 -1.90
C LEU A 60 1.65 -29.19 -2.98
N THR A 61 0.60 -30.00 -3.09
CA THR A 61 -0.47 -29.79 -4.07
C THR A 61 -1.09 -28.40 -3.90
N GLY A 62 -1.02 -27.59 -4.96
CA GLY A 62 -1.53 -26.22 -5.01
C GLY A 62 -0.80 -25.19 -4.15
N ALA A 63 0.46 -25.45 -3.81
CA ALA A 63 1.36 -24.43 -3.27
C ALA A 63 1.42 -23.16 -4.15
N PHE A 64 1.33 -23.32 -5.46
CA PHE A 64 1.30 -22.21 -6.41
C PHE A 64 0.09 -21.29 -6.18
N GLU A 65 -1.13 -21.86 -6.17
CA GLU A 65 -2.36 -21.10 -5.99
C GLU A 65 -2.38 -20.38 -4.63
N LEU A 66 -1.94 -21.07 -3.58
CA LEU A 66 -1.89 -20.49 -2.23
C LEU A 66 -0.85 -19.36 -2.14
N SER A 67 0.29 -19.50 -2.82
CA SER A 67 1.30 -18.44 -2.91
C SER A 67 0.79 -17.23 -3.69
N GLU A 68 0.07 -17.45 -4.79
CA GLU A 68 -0.54 -16.39 -5.60
C GLU A 68 -1.59 -15.60 -4.79
N MET A 69 -2.47 -16.31 -4.08
CA MET A 69 -3.46 -15.71 -3.19
C MET A 69 -2.81 -14.91 -2.07
N ALA A 70 -1.78 -15.47 -1.43
CA ALA A 70 -1.07 -14.80 -0.35
C ALA A 70 -0.29 -13.56 -0.84
N MET A 71 0.33 -13.63 -2.03
CA MET A 71 1.00 -12.48 -2.65
C MET A 71 0.00 -11.38 -2.99
N GLY A 72 -1.17 -11.73 -3.53
CA GLY A 72 -2.26 -10.80 -3.76
C GLY A 72 -2.70 -10.10 -2.47
N ALA A 73 -2.94 -10.87 -1.40
CA ALA A 73 -3.28 -10.31 -0.09
C ALA A 73 -2.17 -9.37 0.44
N LEU A 74 -0.90 -9.79 0.34
CA LEU A 74 0.25 -9.02 0.78
C LEU A 74 0.38 -7.67 0.05
N VAL A 75 0.25 -7.67 -1.28
CA VAL A 75 0.35 -6.47 -2.10
C VAL A 75 -0.74 -5.47 -1.72
N PHE A 76 -1.99 -5.92 -1.66
CA PHE A 76 -3.11 -5.02 -1.35
C PHE A 76 -3.11 -4.57 0.11
N ALA A 77 -2.58 -5.37 1.04
CA ALA A 77 -2.37 -4.94 2.42
C ALA A 77 -1.25 -3.89 2.54
N SER A 78 -0.24 -4.00 1.67
CA SER A 78 0.89 -3.08 1.65
C SER A 78 0.50 -1.72 1.07
N LEU A 79 -0.45 -1.65 0.13
CA LEU A 79 -0.91 -0.39 -0.48
C LEU A 79 -1.27 0.71 0.55
N PRO A 80 -2.24 0.52 1.46
CA PRO A 80 -2.58 1.55 2.44
C PRO A 80 -1.45 1.78 3.44
N LEU A 81 -0.64 0.75 3.74
CA LEU A 81 0.50 0.86 4.65
C LEU A 81 1.60 1.78 4.10
N VAL A 82 1.99 1.61 2.84
CA VAL A 82 3.03 2.43 2.20
C VAL A 82 2.53 3.84 1.93
N THR A 83 1.25 4.02 1.63
CA THR A 83 0.63 5.35 1.53
C THR A 83 0.68 6.07 2.87
N LEU A 84 0.30 5.40 3.97
CA LEU A 84 0.37 5.96 5.32
C LEU A 84 1.79 6.43 5.70
N ARG A 85 2.80 5.67 5.28
CA ARG A 85 4.21 5.96 5.54
C ARG A 85 4.84 6.97 4.58
N ARG A 86 4.09 7.48 3.58
CA ARG A 86 4.61 8.30 2.48
C ARG A 86 5.82 7.67 1.79
N GLN A 87 5.80 6.35 1.64
CA GLN A 87 6.89 5.59 1.00
C GLN A 87 6.67 5.39 -0.50
N GLN A 88 5.56 5.90 -1.04
CA GLN A 88 5.33 5.93 -2.47
C GLN A 88 6.26 6.97 -3.10
N VAL A 89 6.99 6.58 -4.14
CA VAL A 89 7.87 7.49 -4.86
C VAL A 89 7.00 8.57 -5.54
N THR A 90 7.19 9.83 -5.14
CA THR A 90 6.58 10.99 -5.79
C THR A 90 7.60 11.57 -6.77
N VAL A 91 7.19 11.74 -8.03
CA VAL A 91 8.04 12.34 -9.06
C VAL A 91 7.51 13.73 -9.38
N ASP A 92 8.34 14.73 -9.15
CA ASP A 92 8.02 16.14 -9.34
C ASP A 92 8.25 16.56 -10.80
N LEU A 93 7.31 16.23 -11.68
CA LEU A 93 7.43 16.49 -13.13
C LEU A 93 7.08 17.93 -13.54
N LEU A 94 6.17 18.58 -12.80
CA LEU A 94 5.58 19.88 -13.14
C LEU A 94 6.06 21.02 -12.23
N ASP A 95 6.89 20.73 -11.24
CA ASP A 95 7.24 21.67 -10.17
C ASP A 95 8.03 22.90 -10.64
N TRP A 96 8.73 22.78 -11.77
CA TRP A 96 9.47 23.88 -12.38
C TRP A 96 8.57 24.88 -13.13
N LEU A 97 7.33 24.49 -13.44
CA LEU A 97 6.39 25.30 -14.21
C LEU A 97 5.36 26.00 -13.31
N VAL A 98 5.22 25.55 -12.05
CA VAL A 98 4.16 26.00 -11.14
C VAL A 98 4.69 27.01 -10.12
N PRO A 99 4.08 28.22 -10.01
CA PRO A 99 4.46 29.20 -8.99
C PRO A 99 4.24 28.68 -7.57
N ALA A 100 5.06 29.12 -6.61
CA ALA A 100 4.99 28.67 -5.20
C ALA A 100 3.60 28.80 -4.56
N SER A 101 2.80 29.79 -5.00
CA SER A 101 1.43 30.00 -4.53
C SER A 101 0.43 28.92 -4.99
N TRP A 102 0.70 28.21 -6.08
CA TRP A 102 -0.16 27.16 -6.63
C TRP A 102 0.28 25.75 -6.24
N ARG A 103 1.45 25.59 -5.60
CA ARG A 103 2.00 24.28 -5.23
C ARG A 103 1.07 23.48 -4.32
N THR A 104 0.38 24.13 -3.39
CA THR A 104 -0.61 23.47 -2.52
C THR A 104 -1.83 22.96 -3.31
N ALA A 105 -2.28 23.70 -4.33
CA ALA A 105 -3.39 23.28 -5.19
C ALA A 105 -2.97 22.14 -6.11
N GLN A 106 -1.73 22.17 -6.64
CA GLN A 106 -1.15 21.08 -7.42
C GLN A 106 -1.04 19.79 -6.59
N ASP A 107 -0.49 19.86 -5.37
CA ASP A 107 -0.37 18.70 -4.45
C ASP A 107 -1.74 18.10 -4.13
N ALA A 108 -2.74 18.95 -3.88
CA ALA A 108 -4.12 18.53 -3.61
C ALA A 108 -4.78 17.88 -4.84
N ALA A 109 -4.60 18.45 -6.04
CA ALA A 109 -5.12 17.90 -7.28
C ALA A 109 -4.46 16.55 -7.62
N ALA A 110 -3.14 16.42 -7.46
CA ALA A 110 -2.41 15.16 -7.66
C ALA A 110 -2.92 14.07 -6.70
N SER A 111 -3.11 14.42 -5.42
CA SER A 111 -3.66 13.51 -4.42
C SER A 111 -5.11 13.09 -4.74
N LEU A 112 -5.94 14.02 -5.22
CA LEU A 112 -7.30 13.73 -5.66
C LEU A 112 -7.32 12.73 -6.83
N VAL A 113 -6.47 12.95 -7.84
CA VAL A 113 -6.35 12.05 -8.99
C VAL A 113 -5.88 10.67 -8.55
N ALA A 114 -4.87 10.59 -7.68
CA ALA A 114 -4.39 9.33 -7.14
C ALA A 114 -5.48 8.58 -6.36
N ALA A 115 -6.23 9.28 -5.50
CA ALA A 115 -7.37 8.71 -4.77
C ALA A 115 -8.47 8.22 -5.71
N LEU A 116 -8.78 8.96 -6.77
CA LEU A 116 -9.76 8.56 -7.78
C LEU A 116 -9.29 7.31 -8.53
N CYS A 117 -8.04 7.26 -9.00
CA CYS A 117 -7.49 6.09 -9.69
C CYS A 117 -7.59 4.83 -8.82
N VAL A 118 -7.16 4.91 -7.56
CA VAL A 118 -7.25 3.78 -6.61
C VAL A 118 -8.71 3.45 -6.27
N GLY A 119 -9.58 4.45 -6.17
CA GLY A 119 -11.02 4.26 -5.98
C GLY A 119 -11.68 3.50 -7.14
N VAL A 120 -11.30 3.80 -8.38
CA VAL A 120 -11.75 3.05 -9.57
C VAL A 120 -11.27 1.61 -9.52
N VAL A 121 -10.02 1.36 -9.10
CA VAL A 121 -9.51 -0.01 -8.89
C VAL A 121 -10.34 -0.74 -7.84
N ALA A 122 -10.63 -0.09 -6.70
CA ALA A 122 -11.46 -0.67 -5.64
C ALA A 122 -12.86 -1.05 -6.16
N TRP A 123 -13.50 -0.17 -6.93
CA TRP A 123 -14.79 -0.44 -7.55
C TRP A 123 -14.75 -1.62 -8.53
N ARG A 124 -13.72 -1.67 -9.39
CA ARG A 124 -13.54 -2.76 -10.35
C ARG A 124 -13.31 -4.11 -9.68
N LEU A 125 -12.53 -4.14 -8.60
CA LEU A 125 -12.33 -5.35 -7.79
C LEU A 125 -13.63 -5.79 -7.13
N TRP A 126 -14.46 -4.86 -6.66
CA TRP A 126 -15.75 -5.18 -6.07
C TRP A 126 -16.70 -5.83 -7.08
N VAL A 127 -16.81 -5.27 -8.29
CA VAL A 127 -17.61 -5.84 -9.38
C VAL A 127 -17.07 -7.22 -9.77
N LYS A 128 -15.75 -7.36 -9.94
CA LYS A 128 -15.13 -8.64 -10.25
C LYS A 128 -15.43 -9.70 -9.19
N ALA A 129 -15.34 -9.36 -7.91
CA ALA A 129 -15.66 -10.29 -6.83
C ALA A 129 -17.14 -10.74 -6.86
N ALA A 130 -18.06 -9.83 -7.18
CA ALA A 130 -19.47 -10.16 -7.35
C ALA A 130 -19.73 -11.09 -8.54
N GLU A 131 -19.06 -10.85 -9.68
CA GLU A 131 -19.11 -11.75 -10.85
C GLU A 131 -18.57 -13.15 -10.50
N MET A 132 -17.45 -13.21 -9.77
CA MET A 132 -16.85 -14.48 -9.34
C MET A 132 -17.77 -15.28 -8.41
N LEU A 133 -18.49 -14.58 -7.53
CA LEU A 133 -19.49 -15.19 -6.66
C LEU A 133 -20.66 -15.75 -7.47
N ALA A 134 -21.16 -15.00 -8.46
CA ALA A 134 -22.26 -15.44 -9.32
C ALA A 134 -21.88 -16.64 -10.21
N ASN A 135 -20.63 -16.67 -10.67
CA ASN A 135 -20.10 -17.72 -11.55
C ASN A 135 -19.55 -18.94 -10.79
N GLY A 136 -19.44 -18.87 -9.45
CA GLY A 136 -18.80 -19.92 -8.65
C GLY A 136 -17.33 -20.14 -8.99
N GLU A 137 -16.59 -19.07 -9.34
CA GLU A 137 -15.17 -19.15 -9.71
C GLU A 137 -14.33 -19.67 -8.53
N THR A 138 -13.60 -20.75 -8.78
CA THR A 138 -12.71 -21.41 -7.80
C THR A 138 -11.32 -21.64 -8.40
N THR A 139 -10.32 -21.83 -7.53
CA THR A 139 -8.98 -22.20 -8.00
C THR A 139 -8.98 -23.55 -8.73
N ALA A 140 -8.02 -23.76 -9.62
CA ALA A 140 -8.02 -24.92 -10.51
C ALA A 140 -7.82 -26.23 -9.75
N VAL A 141 -6.90 -26.22 -8.78
CA VAL A 141 -6.44 -27.39 -8.02
C VAL A 141 -7.17 -27.51 -6.70
N LEU A 142 -7.11 -26.50 -5.84
CA LEU A 142 -7.69 -26.58 -4.48
C LEU A 142 -9.20 -26.35 -4.44
N LYS A 143 -9.80 -25.89 -5.55
CA LYS A 143 -11.23 -25.53 -5.61
C LYS A 143 -11.63 -24.52 -4.54
N ILE A 144 -10.71 -23.64 -4.15
CA ILE A 144 -10.99 -22.59 -3.16
C ILE A 144 -11.77 -21.46 -3.84
N PRO A 145 -12.87 -20.97 -3.25
CA PRO A 145 -13.58 -19.80 -3.77
C PRO A 145 -12.70 -18.56 -3.69
N MET A 146 -12.52 -17.87 -4.82
CA MET A 146 -11.62 -16.72 -4.92
C MET A 146 -12.27 -15.38 -4.55
N TYR A 147 -13.60 -15.30 -4.61
CA TYR A 147 -14.36 -14.07 -4.34
C TYR A 147 -14.06 -13.40 -2.98
N PRO A 148 -13.80 -14.11 -1.85
CA PRO A 148 -13.55 -13.45 -0.56
C PRO A 148 -12.24 -12.67 -0.58
N LEU A 149 -11.21 -13.22 -1.23
CA LEU A 149 -9.91 -12.58 -1.36
C LEU A 149 -10.04 -11.29 -2.21
N VAL A 150 -10.75 -11.36 -3.34
CA VAL A 150 -10.92 -10.21 -4.22
C VAL A 150 -11.75 -9.11 -3.55
N HIS A 151 -12.76 -9.45 -2.75
CA HIS A 151 -13.45 -8.47 -1.90
C HIS A 151 -12.53 -7.82 -0.86
N ALA A 152 -11.65 -8.60 -0.22
CA ALA A 152 -10.68 -8.04 0.73
C ALA A 152 -9.72 -7.06 0.02
N MET A 153 -9.25 -7.40 -1.19
CA MET A 153 -8.42 -6.51 -2.01
C MET A 153 -9.17 -5.22 -2.41
N ALA A 154 -10.46 -5.32 -2.73
CA ALA A 154 -11.32 -4.16 -2.99
C ALA A 154 -11.42 -3.24 -1.77
N LEU A 155 -11.65 -3.79 -0.58
CA LEU A 155 -11.75 -3.03 0.67
C LEU A 155 -10.42 -2.35 1.04
N LEU A 156 -9.29 -3.03 0.86
CA LEU A 156 -7.96 -2.44 1.12
C LEU A 156 -7.62 -1.32 0.13
N SER A 157 -8.04 -1.47 -1.13
CA SER A 157 -7.91 -0.41 -2.13
C SER A 157 -8.78 0.80 -1.77
N PHE A 158 -10.03 0.57 -1.35
CA PHE A 158 -10.91 1.63 -0.88
C PHE A 158 -10.32 2.35 0.34
N LEU A 159 -9.79 1.60 1.32
CA LEU A 159 -9.09 2.16 2.47
C LEU A 159 -7.90 3.04 2.04
N THR A 160 -7.14 2.61 1.03
CA THR A 160 -6.02 3.38 0.48
C THR A 160 -6.50 4.72 -0.10
N ALA A 161 -7.58 4.73 -0.87
CA ALA A 161 -8.16 5.97 -1.40
C ALA A 161 -8.58 6.93 -0.28
N VAL A 162 -9.22 6.41 0.78
CA VAL A 162 -9.59 7.20 1.97
C VAL A 162 -8.36 7.77 2.67
N VAL A 163 -7.30 6.98 2.82
CA VAL A 163 -6.03 7.42 3.41
C VAL A 163 -5.40 8.55 2.62
N ILE A 164 -5.33 8.44 1.28
CA ILE A 164 -4.79 9.50 0.41
C ILE A 164 -5.55 10.81 0.65
N LEU A 165 -6.89 10.77 0.65
CA LEU A 165 -7.72 11.95 0.88
C LEU A 165 -7.53 12.53 2.28
N ALA A 166 -7.46 11.68 3.30
CA ALA A 166 -7.23 12.12 4.68
C ALA A 166 -5.88 12.83 4.82
N MET A 167 -4.83 12.29 4.20
CA MET A 167 -3.49 12.89 4.23
C MET A 167 -3.45 14.21 3.46
N ALA A 168 -4.04 14.27 2.27
CA ALA A 168 -4.14 15.50 1.47
C ALA A 168 -4.88 16.61 2.22
N TRP A 169 -5.95 16.26 2.96
CA TRP A 169 -6.69 17.20 3.79
C TRP A 169 -5.83 17.76 4.94
N THR A 170 -5.08 16.90 5.62
CA THR A 170 -4.19 17.33 6.72
C THR A 170 -3.04 18.22 6.22
N ASP A 171 -2.44 17.90 5.08
CA ASP A 171 -1.36 18.71 4.49
C ASP A 171 -1.85 20.09 4.09
N THR A 172 -2.99 20.16 3.40
CA THR A 172 -3.59 21.43 2.98
C THR A 172 -3.88 22.32 4.20
N ARG A 173 -4.43 21.74 5.28
CA ARG A 173 -4.72 22.49 6.52
C ARG A 173 -3.45 22.99 7.22
N SER A 174 -2.37 22.21 7.21
CA SER A 174 -1.11 22.60 7.86
C SER A 174 -0.40 23.76 7.15
N ARG A 175 -0.55 23.88 5.82
CA ARG A 175 0.09 24.92 5.00
C ARG A 175 -0.63 26.26 5.07
N ILE A 176 -1.96 26.25 5.23
CA ILE A 176 -2.78 27.47 5.36
C ILE A 176 -2.56 28.16 6.72
N GLY A 177 -2.15 27.43 7.76
CA GLY A 177 -1.95 27.94 9.11
C GLY A 177 -0.57 28.52 9.43
N ARG A 178 0.35 28.61 8.45
CA ARG A 178 1.67 29.22 8.66
C ARG A 178 1.64 30.70 8.24
N PRO A 179 1.82 31.65 9.17
CA PRO A 179 1.89 33.08 8.86
C PRO A 179 3.13 33.44 8.03
#